data_AF-T1AFM9-F1
#
_entry.id   AF-T1AFM9-F1
#
_cell.length_a   1.000
_cell.length_b   1.000
_cell.length_c   1.000
_cell.angle_alpha   90.00
_cell.angle_beta   90.00
_cell.angle_gamma   90.00
#
_symmetry.space_group_name_H-M   'P 1'
#
loop_
_entity.id
_entity.type
_entity.pdbx_description
1 polymer ?
#
loop_
_entity_poly.entity_id
_entity_poly.type
_entity_poly.pdbx_seq_one_letter_code
_entity_poly.pdbx_strand_id
1 'polypeptide(L)'
;MVAAPHLGRYLVFGNLFAVASGVVHRIDRHPTMRSHPVTPMYEADLRRHLAAQTALRIGSVELPALARGTANDVLAACVAAGDQAVLFDGVSE
;
A
#
# COMPACT_ATOMS: atom_id res chain seq x y z
N MET A 1 -1.04 4.15 -8.38
CA MET A 1 -1.13 2.71 -8.68
C MET A 1 -0.85 1.97 -7.38
N VAL A 2 -1.89 1.35 -6.81
CA VAL A 2 -1.80 0.44 -5.66
C VAL A 2 -1.36 -0.95 -6.19
N ALA A 3 -1.24 -1.99 -5.35
CA ALA A 3 -0.68 -3.32 -5.68
C ALA A 3 -0.86 -3.75 -7.14
N ALA A 4 0.22 -4.24 -7.76
CA ALA A 4 0.22 -4.75 -9.12
C ALA A 4 0.98 -6.10 -9.13
N PRO A 5 0.31 -7.19 -8.72
CA PRO A 5 0.96 -8.49 -8.50
C PRO A 5 1.66 -9.05 -9.74
N HIS A 6 1.08 -8.83 -10.93
CA HIS A 6 1.69 -9.20 -12.22
C HIS A 6 3.02 -8.46 -12.50
N LEU A 7 3.29 -7.32 -11.84
CA LEU A 7 4.56 -6.60 -11.87
C LEU A 7 5.43 -6.87 -10.63
N GLY A 8 5.08 -7.85 -9.80
CA GLY A 8 5.77 -8.14 -8.54
C GLY A 8 5.65 -7.01 -7.51
N ARG A 9 4.54 -6.25 -7.52
CA ARG A 9 4.26 -5.19 -6.55
C ARG A 9 3.09 -5.59 -5.66
N TYR A 10 3.30 -5.60 -4.36
CA TYR A 10 2.32 -6.08 -3.40
C TYR A 10 2.07 -5.03 -2.33
N LEU A 11 0.84 -4.96 -1.83
CA LEU A 11 0.49 -4.16 -0.67
C LEU A 11 -0.03 -5.07 0.42
N VAL A 12 0.60 -5.02 1.59
CA VAL A 12 0.26 -5.87 2.74
C VAL A 12 0.28 -5.02 3.99
N PHE A 13 -0.86 -4.92 4.68
CA PHE A 13 -1.08 -4.05 5.83
C PHE A 13 -0.64 -2.61 5.53
N GLY A 14 -1.01 -2.10 4.35
CA GLY A 14 -0.64 -0.77 3.87
C GLY A 14 0.83 -0.57 3.51
N ASN A 15 1.68 -1.59 3.67
CA ASN A 15 3.10 -1.52 3.33
C ASN A 15 3.34 -1.97 1.89
N LEU A 16 4.07 -1.18 1.12
CA LEU A 16 4.42 -1.49 -0.27
C LEU A 16 5.67 -2.37 -0.35
N PHE A 17 5.55 -3.43 -1.14
CA PHE A 17 6.62 -4.36 -1.49
C PHE A 17 6.81 -4.40 -3.01
N ALA A 18 8.04 -4.64 -3.44
CA ALA A 18 8.40 -4.82 -4.85
C ALA A 18 9.50 -5.86 -5.03
N VAL A 19 9.46 -6.60 -6.14
CA VAL A 19 10.47 -7.60 -6.50
C VAL A 19 11.72 -6.95 -7.10
N ALA A 20 12.90 -7.35 -6.61
CA ALA A 20 14.19 -7.12 -7.24
C ALA A 20 14.95 -8.45 -7.34
N SER A 21 15.42 -8.79 -8.54
CA SER A 21 16.21 -10.02 -8.76
C SER A 21 15.54 -11.29 -8.20
N GLY A 22 14.20 -11.39 -8.32
CA GLY A 22 13.41 -12.52 -7.83
C GLY A 22 13.10 -12.51 -6.32
N VAL A 23 13.57 -11.50 -5.57
CA VAL A 23 13.33 -11.38 -4.12
C VAL A 23 12.36 -10.23 -3.85
N VAL A 24 11.39 -10.48 -2.97
CA VAL A 24 10.45 -9.44 -2.53
C VAL A 24 11.11 -8.58 -1.44
N HIS A 25 11.15 -7.27 -1.65
CA HIS A 25 11.62 -6.30 -0.67
C HIS A 25 10.50 -5.36 -0.27
N ARG A 26 10.48 -4.92 1.00
CA ARG A 26 9.78 -3.67 1.32
C ARG A 26 10.39 -2.54 0.49
N ILE A 27 9.56 -1.62 0.01
CA ILE A 27 10.01 -0.58 -0.92
C ILE A 27 11.11 0.31 -0.33
N ASP A 28 11.09 0.52 1.00
CA ASP A 28 12.10 1.27 1.76
C ASP A 28 13.45 0.54 1.92
N ARG A 29 13.50 -0.75 1.58
CA ARG A 29 14.71 -1.59 1.59
C ARG A 29 15.06 -2.12 0.21
N HIS A 30 14.28 -1.80 -0.81
CA HIS A 30 14.50 -2.26 -2.18
C HIS A 30 15.80 -1.63 -2.72
N PRO A 31 16.70 -2.41 -3.36
CA PRO A 31 18.04 -1.96 -3.74
C PRO A 31 18.02 -0.72 -4.65
N THR A 32 17.09 -0.69 -5.62
CA THR A 32 16.91 0.46 -6.51
C THR A 32 16.10 1.60 -5.87
N MET A 33 14.94 1.31 -5.26
CA MET A 33 13.99 2.35 -4.85
C MET A 33 14.45 3.12 -3.61
N ARG A 34 15.15 2.50 -2.66
CA ARG A 34 15.70 3.19 -1.49
C ARG A 34 16.75 4.24 -1.88
N SER A 35 17.54 3.93 -2.91
CA SER A 35 18.65 4.77 -3.37
C SER A 35 18.34 5.47 -4.71
N HIS A 36 17.06 5.57 -5.09
CA HIS A 36 16.68 6.14 -6.37
C HIS A 36 17.12 7.61 -6.43
N PRO A 37 17.80 8.07 -7.49
CA PRO A 37 18.44 9.38 -7.52
C PRO A 37 17.45 10.55 -7.51
N VAL A 38 16.19 10.31 -7.88
CA VAL A 38 15.16 11.36 -7.99
C VAL A 38 14.05 11.20 -6.95
N THR A 39 13.68 9.95 -6.64
CA THR A 39 12.50 9.63 -5.82
C THR A 39 12.83 8.50 -4.84
N PRO A 40 13.78 8.71 -3.94
CA PRO A 40 14.16 7.68 -2.99
C PRO A 40 12.98 7.37 -2.05
N MET A 41 12.71 6.08 -1.86
CA MET A 41 11.67 5.60 -0.96
C MET A 41 12.30 5.19 0.37
N TYR A 42 11.99 5.93 1.44
CA TYR A 42 12.44 5.63 2.80
C TYR A 42 11.33 5.18 3.74
N GLU A 43 10.08 5.21 3.26
CA GLU A 43 8.89 4.79 3.99
C GLU A 43 8.14 3.77 3.13
N ALA A 44 7.75 2.65 3.73
CA ALA A 44 7.00 1.60 3.07
C ALA A 44 5.50 1.68 3.36
N ASP A 45 5.10 2.21 4.52
CA ASP A 45 3.70 2.47 4.83
C ASP A 45 3.19 3.61 3.93
N LEU A 46 2.35 3.25 2.95
CA LEU A 46 1.85 4.22 1.98
C LEU A 46 0.99 5.31 2.61
N ARG A 47 0.33 5.05 3.74
CA ARG A 47 -0.47 6.08 4.41
C ARG A 47 0.44 7.14 5.01
N ARG A 48 1.55 6.72 5.64
CA ARG A 48 2.56 7.66 6.15
C ARG A 48 3.27 8.41 5.04
N HIS A 49 3.64 7.70 3.98
CA HIS A 49 4.29 8.32 2.82
C HIS A 49 3.39 9.38 2.16
N LEU A 50 2.11 9.07 1.94
CA LEU A 50 1.16 10.00 1.35
C LEU A 50 0.79 11.14 2.30
N ALA A 51 0.73 10.90 3.62
CA ALA A 51 0.49 11.95 4.61
C ALA A 51 1.58 13.05 4.60
N ALA A 52 2.79 12.75 4.12
CA ALA A 52 3.83 13.76 3.91
C ALA A 52 3.60 14.62 2.64
N GLN A 53 2.70 14.21 1.75
CA GLN A 53 2.44 14.85 0.45
C GLN A 53 1.05 15.48 0.37
N THR A 54 0.14 15.12 1.28
CA THR A 54 -1.23 15.61 1.29
C THR A 54 -1.83 15.56 2.68
N ALA A 55 -2.82 16.43 2.93
CA ALA A 55 -3.61 16.44 4.16
C ALA A 55 -4.83 15.50 4.11
N LEU A 56 -5.02 14.76 3.01
CA LEU A 56 -6.14 13.83 2.87
C LEU A 56 -6.10 12.76 3.96
N ARG A 57 -7.26 12.47 4.55
CA ARG A 57 -7.42 11.30 5.41
C ARG A 57 -7.51 10.04 4.56
N ILE A 58 -6.64 9.07 4.81
CA ILE A 58 -6.53 7.85 4.01
C ILE A 58 -6.82 6.63 4.89
N GLY A 59 -7.95 5.98 4.62
CA GLY A 59 -8.34 4.70 5.21
C GLY A 59 -7.68 3.50 4.52
N SER A 60 -7.97 2.30 5.00
CA SER A 60 -7.43 1.07 4.41
C SER A 60 -8.35 -0.12 4.57
N VAL A 61 -8.43 -0.93 3.52
CA VAL A 61 -9.02 -2.27 3.50
C VAL A 61 -7.88 -3.27 3.35
N GLU A 62 -7.56 -3.96 4.43
CA GLU A 62 -6.41 -4.87 4.50
C GLU A 62 -6.76 -6.30 4.08
N LEU A 63 -5.73 -7.11 3.80
CA LEU A 63 -5.88 -8.51 3.36
C LEU A 63 -6.88 -9.35 4.17
N PRO A 64 -6.94 -9.27 5.52
CA PRO A 64 -7.86 -10.12 6.28
C PRO A 64 -9.33 -9.79 6.02
N ALA A 65 -9.66 -8.52 5.72
CA ALA A 65 -11.03 -8.12 5.38
C ALA A 65 -11.40 -8.59 3.96
N LEU A 66 -10.46 -8.50 3.01
CA LEU A 66 -10.61 -9.03 1.66
C LEU A 66 -10.83 -10.55 1.70
N ALA A 67 -9.98 -11.29 2.41
CA ALA A 67 -10.04 -12.74 2.52
C ALA A 67 -11.31 -13.26 3.21
N ARG A 68 -11.87 -12.49 4.16
CA ARG A 68 -13.11 -12.85 4.86
C ARG A 68 -14.38 -12.40 4.14
N GLY A 69 -14.27 -11.69 3.02
CA GLY A 69 -15.42 -11.11 2.32
C GLY A 69 -16.08 -9.94 3.06
N THR A 70 -15.41 -9.36 4.06
CA THR A 70 -15.93 -8.22 4.85
C THR A 70 -15.36 -6.87 4.37
N ALA A 71 -14.81 -6.83 3.15
CA ALA A 71 -14.20 -5.63 2.57
C ALA A 71 -15.20 -4.47 2.45
N ASN A 72 -16.46 -4.77 2.09
CA ASN A 72 -17.51 -3.75 1.98
C ASN A 72 -17.83 -3.10 3.32
N ASP A 73 -17.83 -3.86 4.42
CA ASP A 73 -18.10 -3.34 5.76
C ASP A 73 -16.97 -2.41 6.23
N VAL A 74 -15.72 -2.81 5.98
CA VAL A 74 -14.54 -1.99 6.30
C VAL A 74 -14.52 -0.73 5.43
N LEU A 75 -14.84 -0.85 4.15
CA LEU A 75 -14.94 0.31 3.25
C LEU A 75 -16.04 1.28 3.72
N ALA A 76 -17.21 0.77 4.10
CA ALA A 76 -18.29 1.58 4.64
C ALA A 76 -17.87 2.29 5.94
N ALA A 77 -17.11 1.62 6.80
CA ALA A 77 -16.55 2.22 8.00
C ALA A 77 -15.54 3.35 7.69
N CYS A 78 -14.67 3.19 6.69
CA CYS A 78 -13.77 4.25 6.23
C CYS A 78 -14.55 5.48 5.71
N VAL A 79 -15.59 5.24 4.90
CA VAL A 79 -16.45 6.32 4.39
C VAL A 79 -17.16 7.04 5.54
N ALA A 80 -17.74 6.29 6.49
CA ALA A 80 -18.41 6.85 7.66
C ALA A 80 -17.44 7.62 8.58
N ALA A 81 -16.18 7.19 8.66
CA ALA A 81 -15.13 7.89 9.39
C ALA A 81 -14.67 9.20 8.71
N GLY A 82 -15.11 9.45 7.47
CA GLY A 82 -14.73 10.63 6.68
C GLY A 82 -13.38 10.50 5.99
N ASP A 83 -12.91 9.28 5.71
CA ASP A 83 -11.70 9.08 4.92
C ASP A 83 -11.96 9.49 3.46
N GLN A 84 -11.03 10.23 2.89
CA GLN A 84 -11.15 10.83 1.55
C GLN A 84 -10.52 9.96 0.46
N ALA A 85 -9.71 8.99 0.84
CA ALA A 85 -9.18 7.94 -0.02
C ALA A 85 -9.06 6.64 0.79
N VAL A 86 -9.07 5.50 0.11
CA VAL A 86 -8.93 4.18 0.75
C VAL A 86 -7.89 3.37 0.00
N LEU A 87 -6.91 2.83 0.72
CA LEU A 87 -5.95 1.87 0.18
C LEU A 87 -6.52 0.46 0.28
N PHE A 88 -6.32 -0.34 -0.76
CA PHE A 88 -6.66 -1.76 -0.76
C PHE A 88 -5.37 -2.56 -0.80
N ASP A 89 -5.21 -3.47 0.14
CA ASP A 89 -4.14 -4.45 0.06
C ASP A 89 -4.31 -5.37 -1.16
N GLY A 90 -3.22 -5.96 -1.62
CA GLY A 90 -3.24 -6.87 -2.76
C GLY A 90 -1.95 -7.68 -2.88
N VAL A 91 -2.11 -9.01 -2.95
CA VAL A 91 -1.03 -9.98 -3.16
C VAL A 91 -1.27 -10.89 -4.38
N SER A 92 -2.48 -10.87 -4.93
CA SER A 92 -2.93 -11.64 -6.08
C SER A 92 -3.80 -10.77 -6.99
N GLU A 93 -4.06 -11.25 -8.21
CA GLU A 93 -5.06 -10.64 -9.10
C GLU A 93 -6.47 -10.60 -8.48
#